data_AF-A0A443RXB9-F1
#
_entry.id   AF-A0A443RXB9-F1
#
_cell.length_a   1.000
_cell.length_b   1.000
_cell.length_c   1.000
_cell.angle_alpha   90.00
_cell.angle_beta   90.00
_cell.angle_gamma   90.00
#
_symmetry.space_group_name_H-M   'P 1'
#
loop_
_entity.id
_entity.type
_entity.pdbx_description
1 polymer ?
#
loop_
_entity_poly.entity_id
_entity_poly.type
_entity_poly.pdbx_seq_one_letter_code
_entity_poly.pdbx_strand_id
1 'polypeptide(L)'
;IATDNFPSWTLYIQVMTFAQAEKWHFNPFDLTKVWPHSEFPLIEVGKIVLNRNPNNYFAEVEQLAFSPANFVPGIEASPDKMLQGRLFAYNDTHRHRLGANFHSLPVNRPICPVMNPTIRDGPYCYDNNGGEMPNYYPNSFLNAKTNAKFIEHRDRVTQADVYRHDSANEDNFTQVSAFWEKVLKEEERERLVANIASHMSGAQEFIRERALINFEKAHKDFGARIRLALQKKNMSNL
;
A
#
# COMPACT_ATOMS: atom_id res chain seq x y z
N ILE A 1 -15.77 -19.72 5.73
CA ILE A 1 -16.89 -19.24 4.90
C ILE A 1 -17.88 -20.36 4.59
N ALA A 2 -17.52 -21.42 3.85
CA ALA A 2 -18.48 -22.48 3.50
C ALA A 2 -19.11 -23.22 4.69
N THR A 3 -18.47 -23.18 5.86
CA THR A 3 -18.96 -23.74 7.13
C THR A 3 -19.55 -22.68 8.06
N ASP A 4 -19.94 -21.52 7.54
CA ASP A 4 -20.45 -20.35 8.27
C ASP A 4 -19.51 -19.76 9.34
N ASN A 5 -18.27 -20.25 9.42
CA ASN A 5 -17.20 -19.62 10.17
C ASN A 5 -16.60 -18.46 9.34
N PHE A 6 -17.18 -17.26 9.48
CA PHE A 6 -16.81 -16.07 8.72
C PHE A 6 -15.66 -15.32 9.39
N PRO A 7 -14.50 -15.16 8.73
CA PRO A 7 -13.45 -14.31 9.27
C PRO A 7 -13.87 -12.84 9.24
N SER A 8 -13.39 -12.09 10.23
CA SER A 8 -13.66 -10.65 10.32
C SER A 8 -12.47 -9.87 10.87
N TRP A 9 -12.39 -8.60 10.49
CA TRP A 9 -11.38 -7.65 10.93
C TRP A 9 -12.05 -6.39 11.47
N THR A 10 -11.56 -5.86 12.58
CA THR A 10 -11.94 -4.53 13.06
C THR A 10 -11.07 -3.49 12.36
N LEU A 11 -11.71 -2.52 11.71
CA LEU A 11 -11.05 -1.41 11.03
C LEU A 11 -10.80 -0.28 12.03
N TYR A 12 -9.55 0.16 12.08
CA TYR A 12 -9.11 1.32 12.84
C TYR A 12 -8.44 2.34 11.92
N ILE A 13 -8.37 3.59 12.39
CA ILE A 13 -7.54 4.64 11.80
C ILE A 13 -6.67 5.28 12.88
N GLN A 14 -5.54 5.85 12.48
CA GLN A 14 -4.80 6.84 13.26
C GLN A 14 -5.03 8.21 12.62
N VAL A 15 -5.09 9.26 13.43
CA VAL A 15 -5.29 10.64 12.95
C VAL A 15 -4.10 11.48 13.37
N MET A 16 -3.43 12.07 12.38
CA MET A 16 -2.35 13.05 12.55
C MET A 16 -2.78 14.36 11.90
N THR A 17 -2.77 15.44 12.65
CA THR A 17 -3.02 16.78 12.12
C THR A 17 -1.82 17.27 11.30
N PHE A 18 -2.03 18.20 10.37
CA PHE A 18 -0.94 18.82 9.60
C PHE A 18 0.13 19.44 10.52
N ALA A 19 -0.29 20.08 11.62
CA ALA A 19 0.65 20.66 12.59
C ALA A 19 1.49 19.60 13.35
N GLN A 20 0.96 18.38 13.53
CA GLN A 20 1.74 17.26 14.08
C GLN A 20 2.69 16.70 13.02
N ALA A 21 2.26 16.59 11.77
CA ALA A 21 3.08 16.11 10.66
C ALA A 21 4.34 16.97 10.46
N GLU A 22 4.21 18.31 10.50
CA GLU A 22 5.32 19.26 10.41
C GLU A 22 6.34 19.13 11.57
N LYS A 23 5.90 18.64 12.72
CA LYS A 23 6.72 18.50 13.93
C LYS A 23 7.18 17.07 14.16
N TRP A 24 6.80 16.15 13.27
CA TRP A 24 7.10 14.75 13.46
C TRP A 24 8.58 14.47 13.24
N HIS A 25 9.16 13.64 14.11
CA HIS A 25 10.61 13.43 14.14
C HIS A 25 11.14 12.58 12.98
N PHE A 26 10.25 11.86 12.29
CA PHE A 26 10.52 11.25 10.98
C PHE A 26 9.63 11.90 9.93
N ASN A 27 9.94 11.67 8.65
CA ASN A 27 8.99 11.94 7.57
C ASN A 27 7.68 11.15 7.83
N PRO A 28 6.54 11.80 8.07
CA PRO A 28 5.28 11.12 8.37
C PRO A 28 4.71 10.35 7.17
N PHE A 29 5.28 10.57 5.98
CA PHE A 29 4.91 9.94 4.71
C PHE A 29 5.96 8.91 4.23
N ASP A 30 6.95 8.58 5.06
CA ASP A 30 7.88 7.49 4.77
C ASP A 30 7.23 6.15 5.12
N LEU A 31 6.97 5.34 4.08
CA LEU A 31 6.35 4.02 4.19
C LEU A 31 7.14 3.02 5.06
N THR A 32 8.41 3.29 5.34
CA THR A 32 9.23 2.45 6.23
C THR A 32 9.03 2.78 7.72
N LYS A 33 8.23 3.81 8.04
CA LYS A 33 7.93 4.23 9.42
C LYS A 33 6.50 3.90 9.81
N VAL A 34 6.33 3.58 11.08
CA VAL A 34 5.03 3.49 11.74
C VAL A 34 4.80 4.70 12.63
N TRP A 35 3.54 5.09 12.82
CA TRP A 35 3.16 6.07 13.83
C TRP A 35 2.93 5.33 15.17
N PRO A 36 3.74 5.60 16.22
CA PRO A 36 3.62 4.89 17.48
C PRO A 36 2.21 5.03 18.07
N HIS A 37 1.59 3.91 18.46
CA HIS A 37 0.23 3.90 19.01
C HIS A 37 0.09 4.72 20.31
N SER A 38 1.19 4.89 21.05
CA SER A 38 1.22 5.74 22.25
C SER A 38 1.06 7.23 21.93
N GLU A 39 1.38 7.64 20.70
CA GLU A 39 1.34 9.04 20.25
C GLU A 39 0.14 9.30 19.35
N PHE A 40 -0.24 8.31 18.55
CA PHE A 40 -1.42 8.33 17.69
C PHE A 40 -2.26 7.08 17.98
N PRO A 41 -3.17 7.13 18.97
CA PRO A 41 -3.99 5.98 19.32
C PRO A 41 -4.89 5.50 18.18
N LEU A 42 -5.18 4.21 18.16
CA LEU A 42 -6.13 3.62 17.22
C LEU A 42 -7.56 4.09 17.54
N ILE A 43 -8.26 4.54 16.51
CA ILE A 43 -9.67 4.95 16.56
C ILE A 43 -10.48 3.93 15.77
N GLU A 44 -11.37 3.22 16.44
CA GLU A 44 -12.23 2.22 15.80
C GLU A 44 -13.22 2.88 14.84
N VAL A 45 -13.35 2.32 13.64
CA VAL A 45 -14.28 2.81 12.60
C VAL A 45 -15.40 1.82 12.33
N GLY A 46 -15.09 0.52 12.31
CA GLY A 46 -16.09 -0.50 12.02
C GLY A 46 -15.52 -1.90 11.82
N LYS A 47 -16.27 -2.77 11.16
CA LYS A 47 -15.95 -4.19 10.99
C LYS A 47 -16.09 -4.64 9.54
N ILE A 48 -15.09 -5.35 9.06
CA ILE A 48 -15.08 -6.02 7.74
C ILE A 48 -15.32 -7.51 7.97
N VAL A 49 -16.28 -8.11 7.27
CA VAL A 49 -16.62 -9.55 7.38
C VAL A 49 -16.61 -10.17 5.99
N LEU A 50 -15.91 -11.28 5.81
CA LEU A 50 -15.94 -12.04 4.58
C LEU A 50 -16.90 -13.23 4.74
N ASN A 51 -18.08 -13.13 4.14
CA ASN A 51 -19.19 -14.08 4.34
C ASN A 51 -19.63 -14.84 3.09
N ARG A 52 -18.96 -14.65 1.95
CA ARG A 52 -19.32 -15.30 0.69
C ARG A 52 -18.08 -15.73 -0.08
N ASN A 53 -18.07 -16.98 -0.55
CA ASN A 53 -17.06 -17.45 -1.50
C ASN A 53 -17.42 -16.99 -2.93
N PRO A 54 -16.44 -16.77 -3.80
CA PRO A 54 -16.69 -16.55 -5.22
C PRO A 54 -17.44 -17.75 -5.84
N ASN A 55 -18.36 -17.49 -6.78
CA ASN A 55 -19.00 -18.57 -7.55
C ASN A 55 -18.06 -19.07 -8.66
N ASN A 56 -17.32 -18.16 -9.29
CA ASN A 56 -16.30 -18.49 -10.28
C ASN A 56 -15.00 -17.76 -9.95
N TYR A 57 -13.95 -18.53 -9.62
CA TYR A 57 -12.66 -17.97 -9.22
C TYR A 57 -12.05 -17.06 -10.31
N PHE A 58 -12.08 -17.49 -11.58
CA PHE A 58 -11.46 -16.71 -12.64
C PHE A 58 -12.17 -15.37 -12.84
N ALA A 59 -13.50 -15.37 -12.89
CA ALA A 59 -14.29 -14.16 -13.12
C ALA A 59 -14.29 -13.19 -11.93
N GLU A 60 -14.24 -13.69 -10.69
CA GLU A 60 -14.40 -12.88 -9.48
C GLU A 60 -13.11 -12.66 -8.68
N VAL A 61 -12.05 -13.43 -8.93
CA VAL A 61 -10.77 -13.30 -8.23
C VAL A 61 -9.65 -12.99 -9.19
N GLU A 62 -9.44 -13.81 -10.22
CA GLU A 62 -8.33 -13.60 -11.17
C GLU A 62 -8.49 -12.27 -11.94
N GLN A 63 -9.72 -11.92 -12.29
CA GLN A 63 -10.06 -10.67 -12.98
C GLN A 63 -10.26 -9.47 -12.05
N LEU A 64 -10.13 -9.65 -10.74
CA LEU A 64 -10.30 -8.57 -9.77
C LEU A 64 -9.18 -7.53 -9.94
N ALA A 65 -9.55 -6.25 -9.82
CA ALA A 65 -8.68 -5.11 -10.04
C ALA A 65 -8.84 -4.06 -8.93
N PHE A 66 -7.86 -3.97 -8.03
CA PHE A 66 -7.80 -2.93 -6.99
C PHE A 66 -6.84 -1.82 -7.39
N SER A 67 -7.29 -0.57 -7.43
CA SER A 67 -6.43 0.58 -7.71
C SER A 67 -6.45 1.56 -6.56
N PRO A 68 -5.28 1.92 -5.98
CA PRO A 68 -5.19 2.97 -4.96
C PRO A 68 -5.67 4.34 -5.42
N ALA A 69 -5.80 4.58 -6.74
CA ALA A 69 -6.34 5.84 -7.26
C ALA A 69 -7.88 5.92 -7.23
N ASN A 70 -8.58 4.83 -6.89
CA ASN A 70 -10.04 4.81 -6.83
C ASN A 70 -10.53 5.27 -5.46
N PHE A 71 -10.41 6.56 -5.19
CA PHE A 71 -10.93 7.18 -3.97
C PHE A 71 -12.40 7.59 -4.09
N VAL A 72 -13.03 7.81 -2.94
CA VAL A 72 -14.34 8.44 -2.80
C VAL A 72 -14.18 9.80 -2.11
N PRO A 73 -15.07 10.78 -2.33
CA PRO A 73 -14.96 12.09 -1.67
C PRO A 73 -14.80 11.97 -0.15
N GLY A 74 -13.81 12.68 0.40
CA GLY A 74 -13.42 12.62 1.81
C GLY A 74 -12.20 11.74 2.12
N ILE A 75 -11.68 10.99 1.13
CA ILE A 75 -10.42 10.25 1.23
C ILE A 75 -9.52 10.67 0.07
N GLU A 76 -8.29 11.07 0.37
CA GLU A 76 -7.33 11.58 -0.62
C GLU A 76 -5.94 10.98 -0.36
N ALA A 77 -5.05 11.09 -1.35
CA ALA A 77 -3.68 10.59 -1.24
C ALA A 77 -2.78 11.54 -0.44
N SER A 78 -1.87 10.98 0.34
CA SER A 78 -0.76 11.72 0.95
C SER A 78 0.41 11.88 -0.03
N PRO A 79 1.41 12.74 0.26
CA PRO A 79 2.61 12.88 -0.56
C PRO A 79 3.64 11.74 -0.39
N ASP A 80 3.26 10.59 0.18
CA ASP A 80 4.12 9.38 0.23
C ASP A 80 4.56 9.00 -1.19
N LYS A 81 5.87 9.03 -1.46
CA LYS A 81 6.46 8.77 -2.79
C LYS A 81 6.03 7.41 -3.35
N MET A 82 5.89 6.39 -2.50
CA MET A 82 5.45 5.05 -2.90
C MET A 82 3.97 5.04 -3.25
N LEU A 83 3.12 5.70 -2.44
CA LEU A 83 1.70 5.85 -2.77
C LEU A 83 1.51 6.58 -4.10
N GLN A 84 2.24 7.68 -4.33
CA GLN A 84 2.17 8.48 -5.56
C GLN A 84 2.46 7.63 -6.81
N GLY A 85 3.47 6.75 -6.77
CA GLY A 85 3.73 5.83 -7.88
C GLY A 85 2.59 4.83 -8.11
N ARG A 86 1.95 4.35 -7.04
CA ARG A 86 0.83 3.39 -7.10
C ARG A 86 -0.46 4.00 -7.65
N LEU A 87 -0.66 5.32 -7.52
CA LEU A 87 -1.82 6.00 -8.12
C LEU A 87 -1.85 5.83 -9.65
N PHE A 88 -0.69 5.73 -10.27
CA PHE A 88 -0.57 5.47 -11.71
C PHE A 88 -0.52 3.96 -12.02
N ALA A 89 0.38 3.23 -11.37
CA ALA A 89 0.82 1.90 -11.80
C ALA A 89 -0.31 0.87 -11.91
N TYR A 90 -1.30 0.91 -11.00
CA TYR A 90 -2.35 -0.11 -10.96
C TYR A 90 -3.32 0.00 -12.13
N ASN A 91 -3.78 1.20 -12.45
CA ASN A 91 -4.66 1.37 -13.61
C ASN A 91 -3.92 1.08 -14.92
N ASP A 92 -2.63 1.41 -15.00
CA ASP A 92 -1.79 1.05 -16.15
C ASP A 92 -1.69 -0.47 -16.33
N THR A 93 -1.28 -1.20 -15.29
CA THR A 93 -1.15 -2.67 -15.38
C THR A 93 -2.50 -3.36 -15.62
N HIS A 94 -3.62 -2.84 -15.09
CA HIS A 94 -4.94 -3.42 -15.34
C HIS A 94 -5.37 -3.27 -16.80
N ARG A 95 -5.07 -2.13 -17.45
CA ARG A 95 -5.35 -1.96 -18.88
C ARG A 95 -4.59 -2.97 -19.74
N HIS A 96 -3.37 -3.31 -19.33
CA HIS A 96 -2.58 -4.35 -19.99
C HIS A 96 -3.10 -5.76 -19.69
N ARG A 97 -3.25 -6.12 -18.41
CA ARG A 97 -3.58 -7.47 -17.94
C ARG A 97 -5.02 -7.90 -18.27
N LEU A 98 -5.97 -6.98 -18.19
CA LEU A 98 -7.42 -7.25 -18.30
C LEU A 98 -8.06 -6.56 -19.51
N GLY A 99 -7.37 -5.59 -20.12
CA GLY A 99 -7.88 -4.80 -21.24
C GLY A 99 -8.36 -3.41 -20.82
N ALA A 100 -8.50 -2.50 -21.79
CA ALA A 100 -8.88 -1.10 -21.55
C ALA A 100 -10.21 -0.94 -20.79
N ASN A 101 -11.16 -1.85 -21.04
CA ASN A 101 -12.50 -1.85 -20.46
C ASN A 101 -12.64 -2.79 -19.24
N PHE A 102 -11.55 -3.07 -18.51
CA PHE A 102 -11.56 -3.97 -17.33
C PHE A 102 -12.56 -3.56 -16.24
N HIS A 103 -12.91 -2.28 -16.17
CA HIS A 103 -13.88 -1.72 -15.23
C HIS A 103 -15.33 -2.14 -15.55
N SER A 104 -15.61 -2.61 -16.76
CA SER A 104 -16.92 -3.15 -17.14
C SER A 104 -17.11 -4.61 -16.71
N LEU A 105 -16.04 -5.30 -16.29
CA LEU A 105 -16.12 -6.66 -15.75
C LEU A 105 -16.97 -6.67 -14.47
N PRO A 106 -17.88 -7.64 -14.27
CA PRO A 106 -18.87 -7.60 -13.18
C PRO A 106 -18.30 -7.38 -11.79
N VAL A 107 -17.11 -7.91 -11.50
CA VAL A 107 -16.47 -7.79 -10.18
C VAL A 107 -15.79 -6.42 -9.95
N ASN A 108 -15.43 -5.72 -11.02
CA ASN A 108 -14.76 -4.42 -10.97
C ASN A 108 -15.72 -3.25 -11.17
N ARG A 109 -16.93 -3.53 -11.68
CA ARG A 109 -17.92 -2.51 -12.01
C ARG A 109 -18.47 -1.86 -10.74
N PRO A 110 -18.48 -0.52 -10.65
CA PRO A 110 -19.13 0.16 -9.54
C PRO A 110 -20.63 -0.15 -9.50
N ILE A 111 -21.17 -0.31 -8.29
CA ILE A 111 -22.60 -0.59 -8.04
C ILE A 111 -23.42 0.69 -7.78
N CYS A 112 -22.83 1.86 -7.99
CA CYS A 112 -23.47 3.16 -7.89
C CYS A 112 -23.65 3.81 -9.28
N PRO A 113 -24.46 4.87 -9.41
CA PRO A 113 -24.61 5.57 -10.68
C PRO A 113 -23.28 6.11 -11.21
N VAL A 114 -22.97 5.81 -12.47
CA VAL A 114 -21.78 6.32 -13.17
C VAL A 114 -22.22 7.17 -14.35
N MET A 115 -21.69 8.38 -14.44
CA MET A 115 -21.87 9.26 -15.59
C MET A 115 -20.50 9.69 -16.12
N ASN A 116 -20.04 9.03 -17.20
CA ASN A 116 -18.78 9.37 -17.86
C ASN A 116 -18.96 9.43 -19.39
N PRO A 117 -19.56 10.51 -19.91
CA PRO A 117 -19.93 10.59 -21.31
C PRO A 117 -18.73 10.74 -22.26
N THR A 118 -17.51 10.95 -21.76
CA THR A 118 -16.33 11.15 -22.62
C THR A 118 -15.46 9.91 -22.76
N ILE A 119 -15.71 8.85 -21.98
CA ILE A 119 -15.07 7.54 -22.18
C ILE A 119 -15.97 6.73 -23.12
N ARG A 120 -15.39 6.30 -24.25
CA ARG A 120 -16.07 5.54 -25.31
C ARG A 120 -15.14 4.47 -25.88
N ASP A 121 -15.76 3.47 -26.52
CA ASP A 121 -15.16 2.45 -27.37
C ASP A 121 -14.18 1.54 -26.59
N GLY A 122 -13.04 1.21 -27.20
CA GLY A 122 -12.06 0.26 -26.67
C GLY A 122 -12.42 -1.21 -26.94
N PRO A 123 -11.42 -2.10 -26.88
CA PRO A 123 -11.64 -3.53 -27.08
C PRO A 123 -12.61 -4.09 -26.03
N TYR A 124 -13.43 -5.06 -26.44
CA TYR A 124 -14.38 -5.74 -25.56
C TYR A 124 -15.33 -4.79 -24.82
N CYS A 125 -15.79 -3.74 -25.50
CA CYS A 125 -16.87 -2.88 -25.01
C CYS A 125 -18.20 -3.65 -25.03
N TYR A 126 -18.63 -4.17 -23.88
CA TYR A 126 -19.81 -5.04 -23.76
C TYR A 126 -21.10 -4.31 -23.37
N ASP A 127 -21.02 -3.04 -22.95
CA ASP A 127 -22.18 -2.24 -22.60
C ASP A 127 -22.68 -1.42 -23.80
N ASN A 128 -23.69 -0.57 -23.59
CA ASN A 128 -24.23 0.30 -24.65
C ASN A 128 -23.28 1.46 -25.04
N ASN A 129 -22.08 1.54 -24.45
CA ASN A 129 -21.05 2.53 -24.78
C ASN A 129 -21.55 3.98 -24.72
N GLY A 130 -22.48 4.29 -23.81
CA GLY A 130 -23.13 5.60 -23.73
C GLY A 130 -24.14 5.93 -24.86
N GLY A 131 -24.42 5.00 -25.77
CA GLY A 131 -25.42 5.15 -26.83
C GLY A 131 -25.25 6.41 -27.67
N GLU A 132 -26.34 7.09 -27.96
CA GLU A 132 -26.36 8.34 -28.74
C GLU A 132 -25.99 9.60 -27.92
N MET A 133 -25.60 9.45 -26.65
CA MET A 133 -25.24 10.59 -25.82
C MET A 133 -23.99 11.31 -26.37
N PRO A 134 -23.98 12.66 -26.42
CA PRO A 134 -22.82 13.44 -26.80
C PRO A 134 -21.55 12.99 -26.05
N ASN A 135 -20.49 12.75 -26.82
CA ASN A 135 -19.24 12.17 -26.32
C ASN A 135 -18.17 13.21 -25.96
N TYR A 136 -18.55 14.48 -25.83
CA TYR A 136 -17.65 15.61 -25.56
C TYR A 136 -18.16 16.48 -24.40
N TYR A 137 -17.24 17.18 -23.72
CA TYR A 137 -17.54 18.10 -22.62
C TYR A 137 -16.65 19.36 -22.71
N PRO A 138 -17.19 20.58 -22.48
CA PRO A 138 -18.60 20.88 -22.18
C PRO A 138 -19.52 20.73 -23.41
N ASN A 139 -20.82 20.47 -23.19
CA ASN A 139 -21.84 20.41 -24.25
C ASN A 139 -23.19 20.95 -23.77
N SER A 140 -24.08 21.29 -24.71
CA SER A 140 -25.37 21.93 -24.44
C SER A 140 -26.55 20.97 -24.25
N PHE A 141 -26.32 19.65 -24.24
CA PHE A 141 -27.39 18.64 -24.30
C PHE A 141 -27.52 17.81 -23.01
N LEU A 142 -26.40 17.45 -22.36
CA LEU A 142 -26.41 16.53 -21.22
C LEU A 142 -26.60 17.22 -19.87
N ASN A 143 -26.52 18.55 -19.82
CA ASN A 143 -26.49 19.37 -18.59
C ASN A 143 -25.57 18.78 -17.48
N ALA A 144 -24.56 17.99 -17.88
CA ALA A 144 -23.56 17.45 -16.99
C ALA A 144 -22.76 18.63 -16.44
N LYS A 145 -22.54 18.66 -15.12
CA LYS A 145 -21.76 19.72 -14.48
C LYS A 145 -20.76 19.10 -13.53
N THR A 146 -19.57 19.66 -13.50
CA THR A 146 -18.63 19.42 -12.40
C THR A 146 -19.30 19.87 -11.10
N ASN A 147 -19.20 19.04 -10.05
CA ASN A 147 -19.79 19.35 -8.76
C ASN A 147 -18.72 19.95 -7.84
N ALA A 148 -18.80 21.26 -7.58
CA ALA A 148 -17.85 21.97 -6.75
C ALA A 148 -17.76 21.43 -5.31
N LYS A 149 -18.77 20.68 -4.83
CA LYS A 149 -18.77 20.05 -3.51
C LYS A 149 -17.76 18.91 -3.37
N PHE A 150 -17.26 18.37 -4.48
CA PHE A 150 -16.34 17.23 -4.51
C PHE A 150 -14.95 17.59 -5.02
N ILE A 151 -14.62 18.89 -5.05
CA ILE A 151 -13.26 19.34 -5.35
C ILE A 151 -12.33 18.88 -4.22
N GLU A 152 -11.15 18.40 -4.59
CA GLU A 152 -10.12 17.91 -3.67
C GLU A 152 -9.63 19.00 -2.72
N HIS A 153 -9.08 18.57 -1.58
CA HIS A 153 -8.41 19.45 -0.65
C HIS A 153 -7.26 20.20 -1.36
N ARG A 154 -7.19 21.51 -1.12
CA ARG A 154 -6.15 22.36 -1.69
C ARG A 154 -5.18 22.74 -0.60
N ASP A 155 -4.03 22.08 -0.59
CA ASP A 155 -2.86 22.55 0.16
C ASP A 155 -1.87 23.22 -0.79
N ARG A 156 -1.15 24.24 -0.31
CA ARG A 156 -0.17 24.98 -1.11
C ARG A 156 1.23 24.74 -0.56
N VAL A 157 2.03 23.99 -1.30
CA VAL A 157 3.49 24.01 -1.15
C VAL A 157 3.99 25.29 -1.82
N THR A 158 4.26 26.33 -1.03
CA THR A 158 4.61 27.65 -1.57
C THR A 158 6.10 27.84 -1.86
N GLN A 159 6.97 26.95 -1.35
CA GLN A 159 8.42 27.06 -1.49
C GLN A 159 9.07 25.66 -1.57
N ALA A 160 9.31 25.17 -2.79
CA ALA A 160 10.10 23.97 -3.02
C ALA A 160 10.63 23.92 -4.46
N ASP A 161 11.84 23.38 -4.64
CA ASP A 161 12.37 23.06 -5.96
C ASP A 161 11.77 21.75 -6.47
N VAL A 162 11.34 21.77 -7.74
CA VAL A 162 10.95 20.54 -8.44
C VAL A 162 12.22 19.77 -8.82
N TYR A 163 12.60 18.84 -7.95
CA TYR A 163 13.84 18.06 -8.07
C TYR A 163 13.66 16.61 -7.57
N ARG A 164 14.65 15.76 -7.84
CA ARG A 164 14.72 14.39 -7.32
C ARG A 164 15.40 14.39 -5.96
N HIS A 165 14.61 14.62 -4.91
CA HIS A 165 15.09 14.62 -3.53
C HIS A 165 15.43 13.20 -3.06
N ASP A 166 16.70 12.97 -2.76
CA ASP A 166 17.21 11.71 -2.22
C ASP A 166 16.74 11.51 -0.77
N SER A 167 16.27 10.31 -0.46
CA SER A 167 15.81 9.89 0.88
C SER A 167 16.59 8.68 1.42
N ALA A 168 17.70 8.28 0.77
CA ALA A 168 18.49 7.13 1.21
C ALA A 168 19.15 7.31 2.60
N ASN A 169 19.41 8.57 2.99
CA ASN A 169 20.03 8.92 4.27
C ASN A 169 19.02 9.22 5.39
N GLU A 170 17.73 9.00 5.17
CA GLU A 170 16.73 9.03 6.24
C GLU A 170 17.02 7.93 7.29
N ASP A 171 16.41 8.03 8.47
CA ASP A 171 16.66 7.06 9.56
C ASP A 171 16.19 5.66 9.14
N ASN A 172 17.11 4.70 9.11
CA ASN A 172 16.82 3.32 8.68
C ASN A 172 16.78 2.30 9.83
N PHE A 173 17.03 2.72 11.08
CA PHE A 173 17.45 1.82 12.14
C PHE A 173 16.69 2.01 13.46
N THR A 174 16.22 3.21 13.78
CA THR A 174 15.62 3.53 15.08
C THR A 174 14.36 2.71 15.36
N GLN A 175 13.42 2.66 14.40
CA GLN A 175 12.19 1.86 14.59
C GLN A 175 12.44 0.35 14.50
N VAL A 176 13.46 -0.09 13.75
CA VAL A 176 13.87 -1.50 13.71
C VAL A 176 14.45 -1.94 15.06
N SER A 177 15.25 -1.08 15.69
CA SER A 177 15.75 -1.29 17.05
C SER A 177 14.60 -1.39 18.06
N ALA A 178 13.65 -0.46 17.99
CA ALA A 178 12.47 -0.50 18.85
C ALA A 178 11.63 -1.78 18.66
N PHE A 179 11.48 -2.26 17.42
CA PHE A 179 10.83 -3.53 17.12
C PHE A 179 11.57 -4.70 17.78
N TRP A 180 12.90 -4.78 17.62
CA TRP A 180 13.72 -5.81 18.24
C TRP A 180 13.61 -5.79 19.77
N GLU A 181 13.80 -4.62 20.39
CA GLU A 181 13.92 -4.49 21.85
C GLU A 181 12.57 -4.52 22.58
N LYS A 182 11.55 -3.87 22.01
CA LYS A 182 10.30 -3.56 22.74
C LYS A 182 9.10 -4.34 22.25
N VAL A 183 9.12 -4.84 21.02
CA VAL A 183 7.99 -5.58 20.43
C VAL A 183 8.21 -7.08 20.53
N LEU A 184 9.40 -7.56 20.17
CA LEU A 184 9.70 -8.99 20.18
C LEU A 184 10.05 -9.52 21.57
N LYS A 185 9.48 -10.68 21.90
CA LYS A 185 9.90 -11.54 23.01
C LYS A 185 11.14 -12.33 22.63
N GLU A 186 11.83 -12.87 23.64
CA GLU A 186 13.09 -13.59 23.44
C GLU A 186 12.97 -14.78 22.47
N GLU A 187 11.94 -15.61 22.63
CA GLU A 187 11.68 -16.73 21.71
C GLU A 187 11.37 -16.29 20.27
N GLU A 188 10.78 -15.10 20.08
CA GLU A 188 10.48 -14.53 18.76
C GLU A 188 11.75 -14.00 18.10
N ARG A 189 12.64 -13.40 18.90
CA ARG A 189 13.99 -12.99 18.47
C ARG A 189 14.81 -14.17 17.98
N GLU A 190 14.79 -15.29 18.72
CA GLU A 190 15.46 -16.52 18.32
C GLU A 190 14.96 -17.04 16.97
N ARG A 191 13.63 -17.10 16.79
CA ARG A 191 13.02 -17.50 15.51
C ARG A 191 13.37 -16.55 14.38
N LEU A 192 13.33 -15.23 14.62
CA LEU A 192 13.70 -14.22 13.62
C LEU A 192 15.15 -14.40 13.17
N VAL A 193 16.08 -14.54 14.12
CA VAL A 193 17.49 -14.79 13.85
C VAL A 193 17.68 -16.08 13.04
N ALA A 194 17.03 -17.17 13.45
CA ALA A 194 17.14 -18.45 12.76
C ALA A 194 16.61 -18.37 11.31
N ASN A 195 15.48 -17.70 11.10
CA ASN A 195 14.88 -17.50 9.78
C ASN A 195 15.82 -16.70 8.86
N ILE A 196 16.33 -15.56 9.35
CA ILE A 196 17.24 -14.70 8.59
C ILE A 196 18.53 -15.47 8.25
N ALA A 197 19.17 -16.09 9.24
CA ALA A 197 20.40 -16.84 9.02
C ALA A 197 20.20 -18.02 8.06
N SER A 198 19.06 -18.71 8.14
CA SER A 198 18.74 -19.82 7.24
C SER A 198 18.59 -19.38 5.79
N HIS A 199 17.98 -18.22 5.54
CA HIS A 199 17.88 -17.67 4.19
C HIS A 199 19.23 -17.12 3.71
N MET A 200 19.90 -16.31 4.54
CA MET A 200 21.16 -15.66 4.20
C MET A 200 22.33 -16.63 3.98
N SER A 201 22.28 -17.85 4.52
CA SER A 201 23.33 -18.86 4.32
C SER A 201 23.49 -19.30 2.85
N GLY A 202 22.56 -18.96 1.96
CA GLY A 202 22.70 -19.17 0.52
C GLY A 202 23.40 -18.03 -0.24
N ALA A 203 23.57 -16.86 0.38
CA ALA A 203 24.16 -15.69 -0.29
C ALA A 203 25.70 -15.76 -0.33
N GLN A 204 26.36 -14.98 -1.18
CA GLN A 204 27.82 -14.85 -1.16
C GLN A 204 28.29 -14.13 0.12
N GLU A 205 29.48 -14.47 0.61
CA GLU A 205 30.01 -13.98 1.89
C GLU A 205 30.00 -12.45 2.01
N PHE A 206 30.49 -11.72 1.00
CA PHE A 206 30.48 -10.25 1.02
C PHE A 206 29.07 -9.63 1.06
N ILE A 207 28.04 -10.36 0.60
CA ILE A 207 26.64 -9.92 0.74
C ILE A 207 26.18 -10.14 2.18
N ARG A 208 26.54 -11.28 2.79
CA ARG A 208 26.23 -11.57 4.20
C ARG A 208 26.84 -10.52 5.11
N GLU A 209 28.12 -10.16 4.89
CA GLU A 209 28.79 -9.13 5.70
C GLU A 209 28.13 -7.76 5.59
N ARG A 210 27.77 -7.32 4.38
CA ARG A 210 27.03 -6.05 4.21
C ARG A 210 25.67 -6.06 4.91
N ALA A 211 24.95 -7.18 4.87
CA ALA A 211 23.67 -7.32 5.55
C ALA A 211 23.85 -7.33 7.09
N LEU A 212 24.86 -8.04 7.60
CA LEU A 212 25.21 -8.06 9.03
C LEU A 212 25.51 -6.65 9.55
N ILE A 213 26.25 -5.83 8.79
CA ILE A 213 26.51 -4.43 9.13
C ILE A 213 25.20 -3.66 9.32
N ASN A 214 24.19 -3.87 8.47
CA ASN A 214 22.89 -3.19 8.62
C ASN A 214 22.14 -3.67 9.87
N PHE A 215 22.16 -4.98 10.18
CA PHE A 215 21.53 -5.49 11.40
C PHE A 215 22.23 -4.99 12.67
N GLU A 216 23.55 -4.85 12.65
CA GLU A 216 24.31 -4.28 13.78
C GLU A 216 24.04 -2.80 13.97
N LYS A 217 23.84 -2.04 12.88
CA LYS A 217 23.39 -0.64 12.94
C LYS A 217 22.00 -0.50 13.55
N ALA A 218 21.10 -1.46 13.29
CA ALA A 218 19.80 -1.52 13.95
C ALA A 218 19.95 -1.84 15.44
N HIS A 219 20.62 -2.94 15.80
CA HIS A 219 20.87 -3.31 17.18
C HIS A 219 22.06 -4.29 17.29
N LYS A 220 23.02 -4.01 18.20
CA LYS A 220 24.27 -4.79 18.32
C LYS A 220 24.03 -6.29 18.56
N ASP A 221 23.14 -6.63 19.49
CA ASP A 221 22.80 -8.03 19.79
C ASP A 221 22.08 -8.70 18.60
N PHE A 222 21.28 -7.96 17.84
CA PHE A 222 20.55 -8.53 16.71
C PHE A 222 21.50 -9.00 15.61
N GLY A 223 22.43 -8.12 15.19
CA GLY A 223 23.46 -8.49 14.22
C GLY A 223 24.40 -9.58 14.73
N ALA A 224 24.82 -9.52 16.01
CA ALA A 224 25.70 -10.52 16.60
C ALA A 224 25.06 -11.93 16.60
N ARG A 225 23.78 -12.04 16.95
CA ARG A 225 23.05 -13.32 16.95
C ARG A 225 22.90 -13.90 15.55
N ILE A 226 22.62 -13.08 14.54
CA ILE A 226 22.60 -13.53 13.13
C ILE A 226 23.98 -14.03 12.71
N ARG A 227 25.05 -13.32 13.05
CA ARG A 227 26.42 -13.74 12.74
C ARG A 227 26.74 -15.12 13.34
N LEU A 228 26.45 -15.30 14.63
CA LEU A 228 26.65 -16.59 15.31
C LEU A 228 25.84 -17.72 14.68
N ALA A 229 24.59 -17.46 14.30
CA ALA A 229 23.74 -18.45 13.65
C ALA A 229 24.27 -18.85 12.25
N LEU A 230 24.79 -17.89 11.48
CA LEU A 230 25.43 -18.16 10.18
C LEU A 230 26.70 -18.99 10.32
N GLN A 231 27.55 -18.69 11.30
CA GLN A 231 28.78 -19.45 11.56
C GLN A 231 28.48 -20.91 11.91
N LYS A 232 27.49 -21.15 12.78
CA LYS A 232 27.04 -22.51 13.12
C LYS A 232 26.60 -23.30 11.90
N LYS A 233 25.85 -22.66 10.98
CA LYS A 233 25.40 -23.31 9.74
C LYS A 233 26.53 -23.60 8.75
N ASN A 234 27.50 -22.70 8.62
CA ASN A 234 28.65 -22.96 7.76
C ASN A 234 29.46 -24.16 8.28
N MET A 235 29.62 -24.30 9.59
CA MET A 235 30.29 -25.46 10.21
C MET A 235 29.52 -26.77 10.05
N SER A 236 28.18 -26.74 10.01
CA SER A 236 27.37 -27.96 9.81
C SER A 236 27.31 -28.43 8.35
N ASN A 237 27.71 -27.58 7.40
CA ASN A 237 27.72 -27.89 5.97
C ASN A 237 29.12 -28.32 5.46
N LEU A 238 30.13 -28.27 6.33
CA LEU A 238 31.49 -28.80 6.13
C LEU A 238 31.58 -30.21 6.72
#